data_AF-A0A0B8PIL0-F1
#
_entry.id   AF-A0A0B8PIL0-F1
#
_cell.length_a   1.000
_cell.length_b   1.000
_cell.length_c   1.000
_cell.angle_alpha   90.00
_cell.angle_beta   90.00
_cell.angle_gamma   90.00
#
_symmetry.space_group_name_H-M   'P 1'
#
loop_
_entity.id
_entity.type
_entity.pdbx_description
1 polymer ?
#
loop_
_entity_poly.entity_id
_entity_poly.type
_entity_poly.pdbx_seq_one_letter_code
_entity_poly.pdbx_strand_id
1 'polypeptide(L)'
;MNTEYLKDVIDGYQVISKLNVNDLEAGEHTFWFRVGTNALGQWQHLPVMVFKGKEQGKRFVITAGVHGDEYNGILTSHQIGEALSGKVNRGSVVIVPTINLSGTLNHNRDYISNDPDHSTANLNRFFPGNKEGNEAQRYVFNVWEYLLKPNADLAIDLHTQTSGTVYPLYAFADYRMPDCVKMAKLIGPDVILDDPGDPGILETVWNRSGIPSTTLEVGMGRYSDYPLIERSVKGVLNCLSSYELIDEGGC
;
A
#
# COMPACT_ATOMS: atom_id res chain seq x y z
N MET A 1 3.33 17.12 9.77
CA MET A 1 4.37 16.37 10.50
C MET A 1 5.57 16.29 9.59
N ASN A 2 6.80 16.43 10.07
CA ASN A 2 7.99 16.37 9.20
C ASN A 2 8.49 14.93 9.05
N THR A 3 9.22 14.64 7.97
CA THR A 3 9.97 13.40 7.77
C THR A 3 11.01 13.28 8.88
N GLU A 4 11.06 12.13 9.54
CA GLU A 4 11.98 11.85 10.65
C GLU A 4 13.01 10.81 10.20
N TYR A 5 14.19 11.30 9.81
CA TYR A 5 15.34 10.48 9.46
C TYR A 5 16.06 9.97 10.70
N LEU A 6 16.41 8.69 10.67
CA LEU A 6 17.23 8.04 11.69
C LEU A 6 18.70 8.03 11.24
N LYS A 7 19.60 7.69 12.16
CA LYS A 7 21.04 7.59 11.83
C LYS A 7 21.38 6.31 11.05
N ASP A 8 20.47 5.36 11.02
CA ASP A 8 20.67 4.04 10.43
C ASP A 8 20.59 4.11 8.90
N VAL A 9 21.45 3.33 8.24
CA VAL A 9 21.44 3.09 6.79
C VAL A 9 21.55 1.59 6.58
N ILE A 10 20.57 1.00 5.89
CA ILE A 10 20.49 -0.44 5.65
C ILE A 10 20.48 -0.66 4.13
N ASP A 11 21.42 -1.47 3.64
CA ASP A 11 21.61 -1.76 2.21
C ASP A 11 21.73 -0.49 1.33
N GLY A 12 22.30 0.57 1.91
CA GLY A 12 22.48 1.87 1.23
C GLY A 12 21.26 2.81 1.31
N TYR A 13 20.15 2.38 1.90
CA TYR A 13 18.93 3.18 2.03
C TYR A 13 18.77 3.75 3.44
N GLN A 14 18.35 5.01 3.51
CA GLN A 14 18.09 5.71 4.78
C GLN A 14 16.89 5.09 5.51
N VAL A 15 17.00 5.00 6.84
CA VAL A 15 15.89 4.55 7.68
C VAL A 15 15.11 5.76 8.21
N ILE A 16 13.77 5.72 8.09
CA ILE A 16 12.86 6.75 8.60
C ILE A 16 11.86 6.16 9.60
N SER A 17 11.40 6.97 10.55
CA SER A 17 10.32 6.61 11.49
C SER A 17 9.00 7.33 11.18
N LYS A 18 9.05 8.39 10.36
CA LYS A 18 7.91 9.15 9.83
C LYS A 18 8.23 9.63 8.42
N LEU A 19 7.24 9.61 7.54
CA LEU A 19 7.34 10.16 6.20
C LEU A 19 6.42 11.38 6.05
N ASN A 20 6.94 12.44 5.46
CA ASN A 20 6.18 13.53 4.87
C ASN A 20 6.76 13.84 3.49
N VAL A 21 6.04 13.44 2.44
CA VAL A 21 6.46 13.61 1.04
C VAL A 21 6.69 15.07 0.63
N ASN A 22 6.17 16.04 1.38
CA ASN A 22 6.40 17.46 1.11
C ASN A 22 7.79 17.95 1.55
N ASP A 23 8.50 17.18 2.37
CA ASP A 23 9.86 17.50 2.81
C ASP A 23 10.92 16.94 1.86
N LEU A 24 10.51 16.14 0.87
CA LEU A 24 11.41 15.52 -0.09
C LEU A 24 11.62 16.41 -1.30
N GLU A 25 12.86 16.45 -1.79
CA GLU A 25 13.17 16.98 -3.12
C GLU A 25 12.50 16.15 -4.21
N ALA A 26 12.27 16.77 -5.37
CA ALA A 26 11.77 16.06 -6.55
C ALA A 26 12.76 14.96 -6.97
N GLY A 27 12.23 13.82 -7.40
CA GLY A 27 13.02 12.64 -7.76
C GLY A 27 12.49 11.36 -7.13
N GLU A 28 13.34 10.34 -7.15
CA GLU A 28 13.04 9.00 -6.65
C GLU A 28 13.77 8.75 -5.35
N HIS A 29 13.05 8.23 -4.36
CA HIS A 29 13.58 7.95 -3.04
C HIS A 29 13.17 6.54 -2.61
N THR A 30 14.10 5.83 -2.00
CA THR A 30 13.83 4.53 -1.37
C THR A 30 14.26 4.60 0.09
N PHE A 31 13.34 4.21 0.97
CA PHE A 31 13.56 4.22 2.41
C PHE A 31 13.23 2.87 3.03
N TRP A 32 13.84 2.65 4.18
CA TRP A 32 13.37 1.68 5.17
C TRP A 32 12.52 2.40 6.21
N PHE A 33 11.23 2.12 6.28
CA PHE A 33 10.36 2.64 7.34
C PHE A 33 10.41 1.71 8.56
N ARG A 34 10.89 2.23 9.67
CA ARG A 34 11.04 1.50 10.94
C ARG A 34 9.71 1.40 11.67
N VAL A 35 9.12 0.22 11.67
CA VAL A 35 7.70 0.04 12.06
C VAL A 35 7.48 -0.51 13.47
N GLY A 36 8.38 -1.37 13.95
CA GLY A 36 8.25 -2.06 15.24
C GLY A 36 9.43 -2.98 15.49
N THR A 37 9.53 -3.54 16.69
CA THR A 37 10.62 -4.49 17.05
C THR A 37 10.11 -5.91 17.11
N ASN A 38 10.94 -6.87 16.71
CA ASN A 38 10.69 -8.29 16.90
C ASN A 38 11.01 -8.75 18.35
N ALA A 39 10.82 -10.05 18.65
CA ALA A 39 11.08 -10.63 19.97
C ALA A 39 12.54 -10.49 20.46
N LEU A 40 13.50 -10.29 19.53
CA LEU A 40 14.91 -10.09 19.83
C LEU A 40 15.26 -8.61 20.10
N GLY A 41 14.26 -7.71 20.03
CA GLY A 41 14.47 -6.26 20.12
C GLY A 41 15.05 -5.65 18.84
N GLN A 42 15.09 -6.39 17.72
CA GLN A 42 15.56 -5.86 16.44
C GLN A 42 14.42 -5.16 15.72
N TRP A 43 14.73 -4.01 15.13
CA TRP A 43 13.77 -3.26 14.33
C TRP A 43 13.41 -3.98 13.03
N GLN A 44 12.11 -4.01 12.74
CA GLN A 44 11.55 -4.40 11.45
C GLN A 44 11.44 -3.17 10.56
N HIS A 45 11.72 -3.35 9.27
CA HIS A 45 11.83 -2.28 8.29
C HIS A 45 10.95 -2.59 7.08
N LEU A 46 9.98 -1.73 6.82
CA LEU A 46 9.13 -1.78 5.63
C LEU A 46 9.85 -1.08 4.46
N PRO A 47 9.95 -1.68 3.28
CA PRO A 47 10.43 -0.96 2.11
C PRO A 47 9.41 0.11 1.70
N VAL A 48 9.87 1.31 1.36
CA VAL A 48 9.03 2.41 0.88
C VAL A 48 9.68 3.04 -0.32
N MET A 49 8.96 3.10 -1.44
CA MET A 49 9.38 3.81 -2.65
C MET A 49 8.57 5.11 -2.75
N VAL A 50 9.24 6.21 -3.06
CA VAL A 50 8.59 7.52 -3.26
C VAL A 50 9.04 8.13 -4.57
N PHE A 51 8.09 8.47 -5.42
CA PHE A 51 8.30 9.19 -6.67
C PHE A 51 7.70 10.58 -6.51
N LYS A 52 8.54 11.62 -6.51
CA LYS A 52 8.14 13.01 -6.23
C LYS A 52 8.30 13.88 -7.47
N GLY A 53 7.19 14.47 -7.92
CA GLY A 53 7.18 15.44 -9.01
C GLY A 53 7.73 16.80 -8.61
N LYS A 54 8.16 17.59 -9.60
CA LYS A 54 8.62 18.98 -9.40
C LYS A 54 7.46 19.94 -9.15
N GLU A 55 6.30 19.64 -9.71
CA GLU A 55 5.11 20.47 -9.62
C GLU A 55 4.19 19.99 -8.47
N GLN A 56 3.37 20.90 -7.95
CA GLN A 56 2.35 20.54 -6.98
C GLN A 56 1.28 19.65 -7.64
N GLY A 57 0.73 18.71 -6.88
CA GLY A 57 -0.26 17.75 -7.36
C GLY A 57 -0.71 16.83 -6.23
N LYS A 58 -1.53 15.83 -6.57
CA LYS A 58 -2.06 14.87 -5.62
C LYS A 58 -0.97 13.97 -5.03
N ARG A 59 -1.18 13.52 -3.81
CA ARG A 59 -0.37 12.49 -3.16
C ARG A 59 -1.12 11.17 -3.26
N PHE A 60 -0.56 10.22 -4.00
CA PHE A 60 -1.18 8.93 -4.26
C PHE A 60 -0.42 7.84 -3.51
N VAL A 61 -1.13 7.03 -2.71
CA VAL A 61 -0.52 5.92 -1.98
C VAL A 61 -0.95 4.58 -2.58
N ILE A 62 0.00 3.68 -2.79
CA ILE A 62 -0.24 2.31 -3.24
C ILE A 62 0.31 1.37 -2.18
N THR A 63 -0.56 0.55 -1.60
CA THR A 63 -0.18 -0.48 -0.63
C THR A 63 -0.36 -1.87 -1.22
N ALA A 64 0.45 -2.80 -0.75
CA ALA A 64 0.32 -4.22 -1.09
C ALA A 64 0.74 -5.08 0.09
N GLY A 65 0.38 -6.37 0.03
CA GLY A 65 0.84 -7.36 1.00
C GLY A 65 0.36 -7.09 2.42
N VAL A 66 -0.84 -6.52 2.61
CA VAL A 66 -1.52 -6.48 3.92
C VAL A 66 -1.73 -7.90 4.45
N HIS A 67 -1.94 -8.85 3.55
CA HIS A 67 -1.80 -10.27 3.82
C HIS A 67 -0.52 -10.82 3.18
N GLY A 68 0.21 -11.66 3.90
CA GLY A 68 1.54 -12.12 3.48
C GLY A 68 1.55 -13.22 2.42
N ASP A 69 0.39 -13.77 2.05
CA ASP A 69 0.26 -14.81 1.00
C ASP A 69 -0.24 -14.26 -0.35
N GLU A 70 -0.31 -12.94 -0.51
CA GLU A 70 -0.93 -12.26 -1.66
C GLU A 70 0.12 -11.70 -2.64
N TYR A 71 0.86 -12.59 -3.29
CA TYR A 71 2.05 -12.22 -4.09
C TYR A 71 1.76 -11.37 -5.32
N ASN A 72 0.61 -11.50 -5.98
CA ASN A 72 0.32 -10.70 -7.17
C ASN A 72 0.25 -9.21 -6.86
N GLY A 73 -0.31 -8.82 -5.71
CA GLY A 73 -0.33 -7.42 -5.27
C GLY A 73 1.08 -6.88 -5.05
N ILE A 74 1.94 -7.66 -4.40
CA ILE A 74 3.35 -7.32 -4.16
C ILE A 74 4.08 -7.14 -5.51
N LEU A 75 3.97 -8.10 -6.43
CA LEU A 75 4.60 -8.02 -7.76
C LEU A 75 4.07 -6.85 -8.59
N THR A 76 2.75 -6.59 -8.54
CA THR A 76 2.11 -5.45 -9.20
C THR A 76 2.69 -4.14 -8.69
N SER A 77 2.87 -3.99 -7.38
CA SER A 77 3.43 -2.77 -6.78
C SER A 77 4.89 -2.50 -7.21
N HIS A 78 5.70 -3.56 -7.35
CA HIS A 78 7.06 -3.45 -7.87
C HIS A 78 7.08 -3.02 -9.34
N GLN A 79 6.25 -3.64 -10.19
CA GLN A 79 6.17 -3.28 -11.61
C GLN A 79 5.63 -1.86 -11.82
N ILE A 80 4.71 -1.39 -10.96
CA ILE A 80 4.29 0.03 -10.97
C ILE A 80 5.48 0.92 -10.63
N GLY A 81 6.26 0.59 -9.60
CA GLY A 81 7.47 1.35 -9.24
C GLY A 81 8.47 1.45 -10.39
N GLU A 82 8.75 0.34 -11.07
CA GLU A 82 9.61 0.32 -12.26
C GLU A 82 9.04 1.19 -13.39
N ALA A 83 7.74 1.09 -13.66
CA ALA A 83 7.07 1.86 -14.70
C ALA A 83 7.03 3.38 -14.41
N LEU A 84 7.15 3.80 -13.15
CA LEU A 84 7.13 5.19 -12.73
C LEU A 84 8.48 5.89 -12.81
N SER A 85 9.58 5.15 -13.00
CA SER A 85 10.92 5.75 -13.00
C SER A 85 11.04 6.87 -14.03
N GLY A 86 11.39 8.07 -13.57
CA GLY A 86 11.49 9.29 -14.37
C GLY A 86 10.16 9.85 -14.90
N LYS A 87 8.99 9.31 -14.53
CA LYS A 87 7.69 9.72 -15.12
C LYS A 87 6.82 10.61 -14.25
N VAL A 88 7.00 10.61 -12.93
CA VAL A 88 6.20 11.44 -12.02
C VAL A 88 6.64 12.89 -12.10
N ASN A 89 5.77 13.78 -12.59
CA ASN A 89 6.07 15.19 -12.80
C ASN A 89 5.32 16.13 -11.82
N ARG A 90 4.19 15.66 -11.26
CA ARG A 90 3.34 16.38 -10.31
C ARG A 90 3.00 15.55 -9.09
N GLY A 91 2.87 16.21 -7.95
CA GLY A 91 2.43 15.55 -6.72
C GLY A 91 3.45 14.53 -6.22
N SER A 92 2.98 13.37 -5.74
CA SER A 92 3.85 12.26 -5.33
C SER A 92 3.13 10.92 -5.39
N VAL A 93 3.85 9.85 -5.71
CA VAL A 93 3.40 8.47 -5.55
C VAL A 93 4.23 7.79 -4.47
N VAL A 94 3.60 7.26 -3.44
CA VAL A 94 4.24 6.44 -2.39
C VAL A 94 3.79 4.99 -2.59
N ILE A 95 4.74 4.06 -2.64
CA ILE A 95 4.45 2.64 -2.77
C ILE A 95 5.04 1.90 -1.57
N VAL A 96 4.19 1.13 -0.87
CA VAL A 96 4.58 0.21 0.21
C VAL A 96 4.29 -1.21 -0.28
N PRO A 97 5.29 -1.90 -0.87
CA PRO A 97 5.06 -3.13 -1.63
C PRO A 97 4.74 -4.34 -0.75
N THR A 98 4.99 -4.27 0.55
CA THR A 98 4.55 -5.27 1.52
C THR A 98 4.31 -4.60 2.87
N ILE A 99 3.14 -4.77 3.46
CA ILE A 99 2.82 -4.30 4.81
C ILE A 99 3.04 -5.40 5.85
N ASN A 100 2.69 -6.65 5.54
CA ASN A 100 2.80 -7.77 6.46
C ASN A 100 4.14 -8.49 6.30
N LEU A 101 5.18 -7.94 6.93
CA LEU A 101 6.54 -8.49 6.84
C LEU A 101 6.63 -9.94 7.34
N SER A 102 6.11 -10.23 8.54
CA SER A 102 6.23 -11.58 9.13
C SER A 102 5.37 -12.60 8.40
N GLY A 103 4.16 -12.23 7.97
CA GLY A 103 3.32 -13.08 7.12
C GLY A 103 4.00 -13.38 5.79
N THR A 104 4.58 -12.38 5.13
CA THR A 104 5.27 -12.54 3.84
C THR A 104 6.44 -13.52 3.96
N LEU A 105 7.30 -13.34 4.97
CA LEU A 105 8.46 -14.22 5.21
C LEU A 105 8.07 -15.67 5.53
N ASN A 106 6.84 -15.90 5.99
CA ASN A 106 6.34 -17.22 6.37
C ASN A 106 5.26 -17.76 5.41
N HIS A 107 5.04 -17.10 4.27
CA HIS A 107 4.00 -17.48 3.31
C HIS A 107 2.59 -17.61 3.93
N ASN A 108 2.33 -16.78 4.94
CA ASN A 108 1.10 -16.77 5.74
C ASN A 108 0.28 -15.51 5.46
N ARG A 109 -1.03 -15.69 5.36
CA ARG A 109 -2.01 -14.61 5.25
C ARG A 109 -1.89 -13.63 6.41
N ASP A 110 -1.87 -14.17 7.62
CA ASP A 110 -1.88 -13.39 8.84
C ASP A 110 -0.47 -12.94 9.24
N TYR A 111 -0.42 -11.82 9.96
CA TYR A 111 0.78 -11.36 10.64
C TYR A 111 1.11 -12.32 11.78
N ILE A 112 2.33 -12.83 11.77
CA ILE A 112 2.84 -13.67 12.85
C ILE A 112 3.39 -12.74 13.93
N SER A 113 2.67 -12.71 15.04
CA SER A 113 3.01 -11.94 16.24
C SER A 113 4.28 -12.49 16.87
N ASN A 114 5.11 -11.60 17.42
CA ASN A 114 6.22 -11.94 18.31
C ASN A 114 5.72 -12.24 19.73
N ASP A 115 4.52 -11.79 20.08
CA ASP A 115 3.89 -12.11 21.35
C ASP A 115 3.47 -13.59 21.40
N PRO A 116 4.11 -14.42 22.26
CA PRO A 116 3.90 -15.87 22.29
C PRO A 116 2.51 -16.29 22.79
N ASP A 117 1.81 -15.41 23.50
CA ASP A 117 0.48 -15.67 24.04
C ASP A 117 -0.65 -15.21 23.09
N HIS A 118 -0.30 -14.66 21.92
CA HIS A 118 -1.25 -14.18 20.93
C HIS A 118 -1.24 -15.02 19.65
N SER A 119 -2.44 -15.27 19.11
CA SER A 119 -2.60 -15.89 17.79
C SER A 119 -2.12 -14.97 16.67
N THR A 120 -1.98 -15.53 15.46
CA THR A 120 -1.75 -14.74 14.25
C THR A 120 -2.84 -13.67 14.08
N ALA A 121 -2.45 -12.55 13.47
CA ALA A 121 -3.27 -11.35 13.36
C ALA A 121 -3.58 -11.05 11.89
N ASN A 122 -4.86 -11.06 11.53
CA ASN A 122 -5.28 -10.44 10.27
C ASN A 122 -5.16 -8.91 10.41
N LEU A 123 -4.12 -8.31 9.81
CA LEU A 123 -3.88 -6.86 9.88
C LEU A 123 -5.04 -6.05 9.29
N ASN A 124 -5.74 -6.60 8.30
CA ASN A 124 -6.91 -5.99 7.66
C ASN A 124 -8.18 -6.03 8.53
N ARG A 125 -8.04 -6.29 9.84
CA ARG A 125 -9.08 -6.10 10.87
C ARG A 125 -8.64 -5.13 11.96
N PHE A 126 -7.45 -4.55 11.84
CA PHE A 126 -6.84 -3.75 12.89
C PHE A 126 -6.51 -2.31 12.50
N PHE A 127 -6.69 -1.88 11.24
CA PHE A 127 -6.55 -0.45 10.90
C PHE A 127 -7.61 0.40 11.62
N PRO A 128 -7.31 1.63 12.07
CA PRO A 128 -6.04 2.37 11.97
C PRO A 128 -4.99 2.00 13.03
N GLY A 129 -5.21 0.94 13.80
CA GLY A 129 -4.33 0.50 14.89
C GLY A 129 -4.63 1.15 16.23
N ASN A 130 -3.85 0.77 17.24
CA ASN A 130 -3.88 1.36 18.56
C ASN A 130 -2.46 1.41 19.13
N LYS A 131 -1.95 2.60 19.44
CA LYS A 131 -0.61 2.81 20.01
C LYS A 131 -0.38 2.14 21.37
N GLU A 132 -1.44 1.94 22.14
CA GLU A 132 -1.42 1.23 23.43
C GLU A 132 -1.97 -0.20 23.30
N GLY A 133 -2.23 -0.66 22.06
CA GLY A 133 -2.78 -1.98 21.78
C GLY A 133 -1.74 -3.09 21.88
N ASN A 134 -2.12 -4.29 21.45
CA ASN A 134 -1.17 -5.40 21.27
C ASN A 134 -0.17 -5.09 20.15
N GLU A 135 0.80 -5.98 19.94
CA GLU A 135 1.86 -5.77 18.94
C GLU A 135 1.32 -5.43 17.54
N ALA A 136 0.38 -6.23 17.01
CA ALA A 136 -0.19 -6.01 15.68
C ALA A 136 -0.93 -4.66 15.58
N GLN A 137 -1.64 -4.26 16.64
CA GLN A 137 -2.32 -2.96 16.68
C GLN A 137 -1.33 -1.79 16.72
N ARG A 138 -0.21 -1.91 17.45
CA ARG A 138 0.84 -0.89 17.49
C ARG A 138 1.60 -0.82 16.16
N TYR A 139 1.86 -1.96 15.54
CA TYR A 139 2.44 -2.07 14.21
C TYR A 139 1.61 -1.29 13.19
N VAL A 140 0.32 -1.63 13.11
CA VAL A 140 -0.62 -0.99 12.19
C VAL A 140 -0.81 0.49 12.51
N PHE A 141 -0.79 0.87 13.79
CA PHE A 141 -0.83 2.28 14.19
C PHE A 141 0.34 3.07 13.62
N ASN A 142 1.57 2.55 13.73
CA ASN A 142 2.76 3.22 13.21
C ASN A 142 2.71 3.34 11.69
N VAL A 143 2.30 2.27 10.98
CA VAL A 143 2.10 2.30 9.52
C VAL A 143 1.07 3.36 9.13
N TRP A 144 -0.10 3.34 9.75
CA TRP A 144 -1.18 4.25 9.42
C TRP A 144 -0.84 5.72 9.72
N GLU A 145 -0.42 6.01 10.95
CA GLU A 145 -0.29 7.37 11.46
C GLU A 145 0.96 8.08 10.92
N TYR A 146 2.06 7.35 10.74
CA TYR A 146 3.37 7.95 10.43
C TYR A 146 3.85 7.71 9.00
N LEU A 147 3.23 6.78 8.25
CA LEU A 147 3.61 6.47 6.87
C LEU A 147 2.47 6.69 5.88
N LEU A 148 1.29 6.12 6.13
CA LEU A 148 0.21 6.11 5.14
C LEU A 148 -0.60 7.41 5.15
N LYS A 149 -1.43 7.61 6.19
CA LYS A 149 -2.41 8.70 6.27
C LYS A 149 -1.85 10.09 5.95
N PRO A 150 -0.70 10.53 6.50
CA PRO A 150 -0.21 11.87 6.24
C PRO A 150 0.25 12.09 4.80
N ASN A 151 0.40 11.04 3.98
CA ASN A 151 0.97 11.09 2.64
C ASN A 151 -0.02 10.76 1.52
N ALA A 152 -1.33 10.69 1.80
CA ALA A 152 -2.33 10.43 0.75
C ALA A 152 -3.41 11.51 0.66
N ASP A 153 -3.79 11.75 -0.58
CA ASP A 153 -5.06 12.33 -0.99
C ASP A 153 -5.93 11.28 -1.70
N LEU A 154 -5.32 10.21 -2.22
CA LEU A 154 -5.93 9.06 -2.90
C LEU A 154 -5.13 7.81 -2.58
N ALA A 155 -5.77 6.63 -2.53
CA ALA A 155 -5.09 5.37 -2.30
C ALA A 155 -5.62 4.20 -3.14
N ILE A 156 -4.76 3.21 -3.40
CA ILE A 156 -5.14 1.89 -3.90
C ILE A 156 -4.48 0.85 -3.00
N ASP A 157 -5.26 -0.13 -2.55
CA ASP A 157 -4.75 -1.28 -1.80
C ASP A 157 -4.79 -2.54 -2.67
N LEU A 158 -3.62 -3.10 -2.95
CA LEU A 158 -3.44 -4.26 -3.82
C LEU A 158 -3.50 -5.54 -3.00
N HIS A 159 -4.55 -6.31 -3.24
CA HIS A 159 -4.84 -7.58 -2.62
C HIS A 159 -4.81 -8.72 -3.64
N THR A 160 -4.97 -9.94 -3.15
CA THR A 160 -5.40 -11.09 -3.97
C THR A 160 -6.47 -11.86 -3.22
N GLN A 161 -7.31 -12.56 -3.95
CA GLN A 161 -8.34 -13.38 -3.32
C GLN A 161 -7.74 -14.55 -2.54
N THR A 162 -8.56 -15.12 -1.66
CA THR A 162 -8.15 -16.23 -0.79
C THR A 162 -7.56 -17.39 -1.60
N SER A 163 -6.49 -17.99 -1.08
CA SER A 163 -5.84 -19.16 -1.67
C SER A 163 -6.82 -20.29 -1.98
N GLY A 164 -6.63 -20.97 -3.13
CA GLY A 164 -7.35 -22.21 -3.45
C GLY A 164 -8.55 -22.06 -4.38
N THR A 165 -8.77 -20.90 -5.01
CA THR A 165 -9.79 -20.70 -6.05
C THR A 165 -9.28 -19.73 -7.10
N VAL A 166 -9.67 -19.92 -8.36
CA VAL A 166 -9.34 -19.01 -9.48
C VAL A 166 -10.31 -17.84 -9.46
N TYR A 167 -9.79 -16.62 -9.52
CA TYR A 167 -10.58 -15.39 -9.45
C TYR A 167 -10.27 -14.45 -10.63
N PRO A 168 -11.26 -13.69 -11.11
CA PRO A 168 -11.03 -12.64 -12.11
C PRO A 168 -10.31 -11.44 -11.49
N LEU A 169 -9.96 -10.45 -12.31
CA LEU A 169 -9.56 -9.14 -11.80
C LEU A 169 -10.80 -8.46 -11.24
N TYR A 170 -10.76 -8.05 -9.98
CA TYR A 170 -11.94 -7.57 -9.27
C TYR A 170 -11.59 -6.36 -8.42
N ALA A 171 -12.50 -5.40 -8.25
CA ALA A 171 -12.30 -4.26 -7.34
C ALA A 171 -13.47 -4.07 -6.37
N PHE A 172 -13.15 -3.64 -5.15
CA PHE A 172 -14.10 -3.06 -4.21
C PHE A 172 -14.02 -1.54 -4.30
N ALA A 173 -15.17 -0.88 -4.40
CA ALA A 173 -15.25 0.58 -4.35
C ALA A 173 -16.48 1.03 -3.55
N ASP A 174 -16.30 2.05 -2.73
CA ASP A 174 -17.41 2.73 -2.06
C ASP A 174 -18.12 3.70 -3.02
N TYR A 175 -19.34 3.38 -3.45
CA TYR A 175 -20.08 4.21 -4.42
C TYR A 175 -20.54 5.55 -3.85
N ARG A 176 -20.42 5.76 -2.54
CA ARG A 176 -20.68 7.06 -1.91
C ARG A 176 -19.53 8.05 -2.19
N MET A 177 -18.37 7.57 -2.62
CA MET A 177 -17.19 8.38 -2.94
C MET A 177 -16.89 8.34 -4.46
N PRO A 178 -17.13 9.43 -5.20
CA PRO A 178 -16.96 9.46 -6.66
C PRO A 178 -15.55 9.07 -7.13
N ASP A 179 -14.51 9.43 -6.39
CA ASP A 179 -13.13 9.10 -6.72
C ASP A 179 -12.83 7.59 -6.56
N CYS A 180 -13.44 6.90 -5.59
CA CYS A 180 -13.32 5.43 -5.50
C CYS A 180 -13.89 4.76 -6.74
N VAL A 181 -15.09 5.19 -7.17
CA VAL A 181 -15.73 4.67 -8.39
C VAL A 181 -14.91 5.02 -9.64
N LYS A 182 -14.35 6.24 -9.71
CA LYS A 182 -13.49 6.67 -10.81
C LYS A 182 -12.24 5.79 -10.91
N MET A 183 -11.54 5.57 -9.80
CA MET A 183 -10.35 4.69 -9.77
C MET A 183 -10.70 3.27 -10.20
N ALA A 184 -11.74 2.66 -9.62
CA ALA A 184 -12.16 1.31 -10.00
C ALA A 184 -12.48 1.17 -11.49
N LYS A 185 -13.13 2.18 -12.10
CA LYS A 185 -13.41 2.19 -13.55
C LYS A 185 -12.16 2.34 -14.40
N LEU A 186 -11.22 3.19 -14.00
CA LEU A 186 -9.95 3.41 -14.71
C LEU A 186 -9.03 2.18 -14.66
N ILE A 187 -9.09 1.42 -13.55
CA ILE A 187 -8.38 0.15 -13.41
C ILE A 187 -8.87 -0.87 -14.45
N GLY A 188 -10.17 -0.87 -14.76
CA GLY A 188 -10.78 -1.81 -15.72
C GLY A 188 -10.78 -3.27 -15.25
N PRO A 189 -11.21 -3.58 -14.00
CA PRO A 189 -11.41 -4.95 -13.56
C PRO A 189 -12.60 -5.57 -14.29
N ASP A 190 -12.72 -6.90 -14.21
CA ASP A 190 -13.84 -7.64 -14.80
C ASP A 190 -15.14 -7.40 -14.00
N VAL A 191 -15.02 -7.10 -12.71
CA VAL A 191 -16.13 -6.84 -11.79
C VAL A 191 -15.75 -5.72 -10.80
N ILE A 192 -16.70 -4.82 -10.54
CA ILE A 192 -16.63 -3.84 -9.45
C ILE A 192 -17.79 -4.12 -8.50
N LEU A 193 -17.50 -4.41 -7.23
CA LEU A 193 -18.52 -4.47 -6.19
C LEU A 193 -18.69 -3.11 -5.52
N ASP A 194 -19.94 -2.72 -5.33
CA ASP A 194 -20.29 -1.63 -4.42
C ASP A 194 -20.15 -2.11 -2.98
N ASP A 195 -19.13 -1.60 -2.30
CA ASP A 195 -18.74 -2.03 -0.97
C ASP A 195 -18.76 -0.83 0.00
N PRO A 196 -19.69 -0.80 0.97
CA PRO A 196 -19.69 0.23 2.00
C PRO A 196 -18.57 0.05 3.04
N GLY A 197 -17.85 -1.08 3.00
CA GLY A 197 -16.66 -1.37 3.79
C GLY A 197 -16.93 -1.83 5.22
N ASP A 198 -16.07 -2.71 5.74
CA ASP A 198 -16.11 -3.18 7.12
C ASP A 198 -15.10 -2.45 8.02
N PRO A 199 -15.40 -2.27 9.33
CA PRO A 199 -14.43 -1.72 10.28
C PRO A 199 -13.12 -2.53 10.31
N GLY A 200 -11.98 -1.83 10.35
CA GLY A 200 -10.68 -2.46 10.46
C GLY A 200 -9.97 -2.75 9.14
N ILE A 201 -10.70 -2.71 8.02
CA ILE A 201 -10.14 -2.85 6.67
C ILE A 201 -9.44 -1.55 6.27
N LEU A 202 -8.23 -1.65 5.69
CA LEU A 202 -7.41 -0.50 5.31
C LEU A 202 -8.15 0.47 4.37
N GLU A 203 -8.73 -0.05 3.29
CA GLU A 203 -9.57 0.71 2.35
C GLU A 203 -10.70 1.46 3.06
N THR A 204 -11.41 0.80 3.97
CA THR A 204 -12.55 1.40 4.65
C THR A 204 -12.10 2.48 5.63
N VAL A 205 -10.94 2.30 6.27
CA VAL A 205 -10.34 3.29 7.18
C VAL A 205 -9.86 4.53 6.41
N TRP A 206 -9.34 4.35 5.19
CA TRP A 206 -9.07 5.46 4.26
C TRP A 206 -10.33 6.25 3.93
N ASN A 207 -11.37 5.57 3.44
CA ASN A 207 -12.62 6.21 3.03
C ASN A 207 -13.29 6.96 4.19
N ARG A 208 -13.34 6.35 5.38
CA ARG A 208 -13.86 6.99 6.61
C ARG A 208 -13.02 8.17 7.08
N SER A 209 -11.74 8.23 6.68
CA SER A 209 -10.86 9.38 6.93
C SER A 209 -10.97 10.47 5.86
N GLY A 210 -11.90 10.34 4.90
CA GLY A 210 -12.13 11.30 3.83
C GLY A 210 -11.14 11.19 2.66
N ILE A 211 -10.38 10.09 2.58
CA ILE A 211 -9.38 9.84 1.55
C ILE A 211 -9.88 8.69 0.68
N PRO A 212 -10.29 8.94 -0.57
CA PRO A 212 -10.80 7.90 -1.46
C PRO A 212 -9.77 6.78 -1.66
N SER A 213 -10.19 5.54 -1.40
CA SER A 213 -9.41 4.33 -1.61
C SER A 213 -10.22 3.26 -2.36
N THR A 214 -9.51 2.43 -3.12
CA THR A 214 -10.09 1.30 -3.85
C THR A 214 -9.22 0.08 -3.65
N THR A 215 -9.83 -1.04 -3.27
CA THR A 215 -9.14 -2.32 -3.20
C THR A 215 -9.17 -2.99 -4.56
N LEU A 216 -8.02 -3.45 -5.04
CA LEU A 216 -7.89 -4.24 -6.25
C LEU A 216 -7.45 -5.66 -5.90
N GLU A 217 -8.21 -6.65 -6.34
CA GLU A 217 -7.99 -8.07 -6.10
C GLU A 217 -7.37 -8.70 -7.34
N VAL A 218 -6.06 -8.96 -7.28
CA VAL A 218 -5.25 -9.43 -8.40
C VAL A 218 -5.14 -10.96 -8.37
N GLY A 219 -6.17 -11.65 -8.86
CA GLY A 219 -6.17 -13.10 -8.98
C GLY A 219 -6.10 -13.83 -7.64
N MET A 220 -5.43 -14.98 -7.62
CA MET A 220 -5.37 -15.91 -6.49
C MET A 220 -4.10 -15.74 -5.65
N GLY A 221 -4.21 -15.83 -4.33
CA GLY A 221 -3.07 -15.87 -3.41
C GLY A 221 -2.15 -17.08 -3.63
N ARG A 222 -0.87 -16.94 -3.28
CA ARG A 222 0.22 -17.92 -3.43
C ARG A 222 0.64 -18.28 -4.86
N TYR A 223 0.12 -17.61 -5.87
CA TYR A 223 0.50 -17.80 -7.27
C TYR A 223 0.83 -16.46 -7.93
N SER A 224 1.62 -16.53 -9.00
CA SER A 224 1.91 -15.37 -9.86
C SER A 224 1.07 -15.46 -11.13
N ASP A 225 0.15 -14.52 -11.33
CA ASP A 225 -0.71 -14.40 -12.51
C ASP A 225 -0.29 -13.18 -13.33
N TYR A 226 0.70 -13.36 -14.21
CA TYR A 226 1.30 -12.28 -14.99
C TYR A 226 0.28 -11.49 -15.84
N PRO A 227 -0.67 -12.13 -16.57
CA PRO A 227 -1.71 -11.40 -17.28
C PRO A 227 -2.55 -10.47 -16.39
N LEU A 228 -2.92 -10.92 -15.19
CA LEU A 228 -3.67 -10.06 -14.24
C LEU A 228 -2.79 -8.98 -13.62
N ILE A 229 -1.53 -9.26 -13.34
CA ILE A 229 -0.55 -8.27 -12.88
C ILE A 229 -0.38 -7.17 -13.93
N GLU A 230 -0.14 -7.51 -15.20
CA GLU A 230 0.04 -6.54 -16.29
C GLU A 230 -1.20 -5.65 -16.47
N ARG A 231 -2.41 -6.24 -16.42
CA ARG A 231 -3.66 -5.47 -16.43
C ARG A 231 -3.77 -4.52 -15.25
N SER A 232 -3.39 -4.97 -14.06
CA SER A 232 -3.43 -4.18 -12.83
C SER A 232 -2.44 -3.01 -12.89
N VAL A 233 -1.21 -3.25 -13.35
CA VAL A 233 -0.19 -2.20 -13.57
C VAL A 233 -0.74 -1.13 -14.51
N LYS A 234 -1.25 -1.53 -15.69
CA LYS A 234 -1.84 -0.61 -16.66
C LYS A 234 -3.01 0.18 -16.06
N GLY A 235 -3.90 -0.50 -15.34
CA GLY A 235 -5.05 0.11 -14.69
C GLY A 235 -4.67 1.17 -13.66
N VAL A 236 -3.68 0.88 -12.81
CA VAL A 236 -3.18 1.85 -11.83
C VAL A 236 -2.48 3.03 -12.52
N LEU A 237 -1.70 2.79 -13.57
CA LEU A 237 -1.07 3.88 -14.34
C LEU A 237 -2.13 4.80 -15.00
N ASN A 238 -3.27 4.26 -15.45
CA ASN A 238 -4.39 5.08 -15.92
C ASN A 238 -4.95 5.98 -14.80
N CYS A 239 -5.04 5.47 -13.56
CA CYS A 239 -5.43 6.30 -12.41
C CYS A 239 -4.44 7.43 -12.19
N LEU A 240 -3.13 7.12 -12.13
CA LEU A 240 -2.09 8.11 -11.91
C LEU A 240 -2.09 9.20 -13.00
N SER A 241 -2.30 8.80 -14.26
CA SER A 241 -2.42 9.75 -15.38
C SER A 241 -3.70 10.61 -15.28
N SER A 242 -4.85 10.02 -14.93
CA SER A 242 -6.12 10.75 -14.77
C SER A 242 -6.14 11.75 -13.60
N TYR A 243 -5.22 11.61 -12.65
CA TYR A 243 -4.97 12.58 -11.58
C TYR A 243 -3.71 13.42 -11.83
N GLU A 244 -3.21 13.43 -13.07
CA GLU A 244 -2.13 14.26 -13.57
C GLU A 244 -0.78 14.05 -12.87
N LEU A 245 -0.54 12.91 -12.20
CA LEU A 245 0.77 12.62 -11.58
C LEU A 245 1.83 12.24 -12.62
N ILE A 246 1.39 11.66 -13.74
CA ILE A 246 2.20 11.28 -14.91
C ILE A 246 1.50 11.77 -16.18
N ASP A 247 2.27 11.97 -17.25
CA ASP A 247 1.73 12.42 -18.54
C ASP A 247 0.81 11.38 -19.20
N GLU A 248 -0.24 11.86 -19.90
CA GLU A 248 -1.12 11.01 -20.71
C GLU A 248 -0.31 10.30 -21.82
N GLY A 249 -0.40 8.96 -21.86
CA GLY A 249 0.29 8.15 -22.87
C GLY A 249 1.77 7.86 -22.59
N GLY A 250 2.27 8.13 -21.37
CA GLY A 250 3.63 7.79 -20.95
C GLY A 250 3.91 6.29 -20.70
N CYS A 251 3.09 5.39 -21.24
CA CYS A 251 3.23 3.93 -21.10
C CYS A 251 3.11 3.24 -22.45
#